data_AF-A0A846EYL6-F1
#
_entry.id   AF-A0A846EYL6-F1
#
_cell.length_a   1.000
_cell.length_b   1.000
_cell.length_c   1.000
_cell.angle_alpha   90.00
_cell.angle_beta   90.00
_cell.angle_gamma   90.00
#
_symmetry.space_group_name_H-M   'P 1'
#
loop_
_entity.id
_entity.type
_entity.pdbx_description
1 polymer ?
#
loop_
_entity_poly.entity_id
_entity_poly.type
_entity_poly.pdbx_seq_one_letter_code
_entity_poly.pdbx_strand_id
1 'polypeptide(L)'
;MPSKILLVDDEPGLREAVQAYLEDSGFNVNVASNANQGWDILQSYLPDLVITDIMMPQIDGYQFLQKLREDPRFKALPVVFLTAKGMTTDRIQGYQAGCDAYLSKPFDPEELVAIVENLLERRIVAKSPNEGENTSDIAVLASQIAEIKAMLMGKNTIAQTPSPIKIDLTPREQSVLDLVARGLMNKEIARDLNTSVRNVEKYVSRLFTKTGTNSRTELVR
;
A
#
# COMPACT_ATOMS: atom_id res chain seq x y z
N MET A 1 14.40 -23.92 4.38
CA MET A 1 14.38 -24.19 2.91
C MET A 1 14.29 -22.84 2.21
N PRO A 2 14.89 -22.67 1.03
CA PRO A 2 14.80 -21.42 0.30
C PRO A 2 13.34 -21.11 -0.06
N SER A 3 12.96 -19.84 0.01
CA SER A 3 11.61 -19.40 -0.35
C SER A 3 11.39 -19.59 -1.85
N LYS A 4 10.19 -20.03 -2.20
CA LYS A 4 9.77 -20.39 -3.56
C LYS A 4 9.14 -19.20 -4.25
N ILE A 5 9.68 -18.82 -5.40
CA ILE A 5 9.17 -17.71 -6.22
C ILE A 5 8.67 -18.26 -7.55
N LEU A 6 7.51 -17.78 -8.00
CA LEU A 6 7.07 -17.94 -9.37
C LEU A 6 7.24 -16.59 -10.09
N LEU A 7 8.09 -16.56 -11.12
CA LEU A 7 8.32 -15.42 -11.99
C LEU A 7 7.56 -15.62 -13.32
N VAL A 8 6.69 -14.68 -13.67
CA VAL A 8 5.87 -14.72 -14.89
C VAL A 8 6.16 -13.48 -15.73
N ASP A 9 6.86 -13.63 -16.84
CA ASP A 9 7.22 -12.51 -17.72
C ASP A 9 7.38 -13.05 -19.15
N ASP A 10 6.83 -12.35 -20.15
CA ASP A 10 6.89 -12.77 -21.55
C ASP A 10 8.17 -12.31 -22.26
N GLU A 11 8.97 -11.43 -21.64
CA GLU A 11 10.26 -10.97 -22.15
C GLU A 11 11.38 -11.94 -21.71
N PRO A 12 11.94 -12.78 -22.62
CA PRO A 12 12.84 -13.85 -22.22
C PRO A 12 14.12 -13.35 -21.54
N GLY A 13 14.71 -12.27 -22.04
CA GLY A 13 15.96 -11.71 -21.52
C GLY A 13 15.81 -11.12 -20.12
N LEU A 14 14.73 -10.37 -19.88
CA LEU A 14 14.44 -9.84 -18.54
C LEU A 14 14.17 -10.99 -17.56
N ARG A 15 13.36 -11.97 -17.97
CA ARG A 15 13.04 -13.12 -17.14
C ARG A 15 14.27 -13.94 -16.74
N GLU A 16 15.18 -14.20 -17.68
CA GLU A 16 16.44 -14.91 -17.41
C GLU A 16 17.33 -14.11 -16.44
N ALA A 17 17.44 -12.79 -16.64
CA ALA A 17 18.24 -11.92 -15.76
C ALA A 17 17.68 -11.87 -14.33
N VAL A 18 16.36 -11.71 -14.20
CA VAL A 18 15.68 -11.67 -12.89
C VAL A 18 15.75 -13.03 -12.19
N GLN A 19 15.56 -14.13 -12.94
CA GLN A 19 15.72 -15.47 -12.40
C GLN A 19 17.12 -15.67 -11.81
N ALA A 20 18.16 -15.40 -12.60
CA ALA A 20 19.54 -15.60 -12.18
C ALA A 20 19.87 -14.77 -10.92
N TYR A 21 19.42 -13.51 -10.86
CA TYR A 21 19.68 -12.63 -9.72
C TYR A 21 18.98 -13.11 -8.44
N LEU A 22 17.72 -13.56 -8.54
CA LEU A 22 16.98 -14.09 -7.40
C LEU A 22 17.53 -15.43 -6.93
N GLU A 23 17.98 -16.29 -7.85
CA GLU A 23 18.64 -17.55 -7.48
C GLU A 23 19.98 -17.31 -6.77
N ASP A 24 20.80 -16.35 -7.23
CA ASP A 24 22.04 -15.93 -6.55
C ASP A 24 21.76 -15.34 -5.16
N SER A 25 20.60 -14.70 -4.99
CA SER A 25 20.10 -14.20 -3.70
C SER A 25 19.52 -15.29 -2.78
N GLY A 26 19.56 -16.56 -3.19
CA GLY A 26 19.17 -17.71 -2.36
C GLY A 26 17.70 -18.12 -2.47
N PHE A 27 16.96 -17.64 -3.47
CA PHE A 27 15.59 -18.07 -3.75
C PHE A 27 15.53 -19.27 -4.69
N ASN A 28 14.43 -20.03 -4.63
CA ASN A 28 14.13 -21.05 -5.65
C ASN A 28 13.10 -20.49 -6.63
N VAL A 29 13.48 -20.30 -7.89
CA VAL A 29 12.66 -19.57 -8.88
C VAL A 29 12.14 -20.50 -9.96
N ASN A 30 10.82 -20.63 -10.04
CA ASN A 30 10.15 -21.22 -11.21
C ASN A 30 9.76 -20.10 -12.16
N VAL A 31 9.93 -20.32 -13.47
CA VAL A 31 9.64 -19.32 -14.50
C VAL A 31 8.50 -19.73 -15.42
N ALA A 32 7.72 -18.74 -15.87
CA ALA A 32 6.68 -18.88 -16.88
C ALA A 32 6.77 -17.73 -17.91
N SER A 33 6.45 -18.00 -19.18
CA SER A 33 6.47 -17.02 -20.29
C SER A 33 5.16 -16.27 -20.47
N ASN A 34 4.12 -16.66 -19.73
CA ASN A 34 2.79 -16.06 -19.82
C ASN A 34 1.94 -16.55 -18.64
N ALA A 35 0.81 -15.87 -18.42
CA ALA A 35 -0.12 -16.19 -17.34
C ALA A 35 -0.68 -17.62 -17.40
N ASN A 36 -0.88 -18.21 -18.59
CA ASN A 36 -1.40 -19.58 -18.72
C ASN A 36 -0.39 -20.60 -18.18
N GLN A 37 0.87 -20.49 -18.61
CA GLN A 37 1.93 -21.34 -18.07
C GLN A 37 2.14 -21.12 -16.57
N GLY A 38 2.05 -19.86 -16.11
CA GLY A 38 2.10 -19.54 -14.68
C GLY A 38 0.98 -20.25 -13.90
N TRP A 39 -0.24 -20.26 -14.46
CA TRP A 39 -1.38 -20.95 -13.87
C TRP A 39 -1.23 -22.48 -13.85
N ASP A 40 -0.67 -23.06 -14.91
CA ASP A 40 -0.41 -24.50 -14.99
C ASP A 40 0.61 -24.94 -13.94
N ILE A 41 1.68 -24.15 -13.74
CA ILE A 41 2.66 -24.38 -12.66
C ILE A 41 1.96 -24.35 -11.31
N LEU A 42 1.11 -23.34 -11.06
CA LEU A 42 0.39 -23.19 -9.80
C LEU A 42 -0.53 -24.38 -9.46
N GLN A 43 -1.00 -25.15 -10.44
CA GLN A 43 -1.81 -26.35 -10.15
C GLN A 43 -1.03 -27.44 -9.40
N SER A 44 0.28 -27.51 -9.57
CA SER A 44 1.16 -28.53 -8.98
C SER A 44 2.21 -27.96 -8.03
N TYR A 45 2.31 -26.63 -7.94
CA TYR A 45 3.34 -25.92 -7.20
C TYR A 45 2.74 -24.76 -6.40
N LEU A 46 3.03 -24.71 -5.10
CA LEU A 46 2.63 -23.62 -4.21
C LEU A 46 3.85 -22.74 -3.92
N PRO A 47 4.01 -21.58 -4.60
CA PRO A 47 5.06 -20.63 -4.29
C PRO A 47 4.76 -19.84 -3.01
N ASP A 48 5.80 -19.26 -2.44
CA ASP A 48 5.72 -18.32 -1.32
C ASP A 48 5.43 -16.89 -1.79
N LEU A 49 5.76 -16.55 -3.05
CA LEU A 49 5.51 -15.26 -3.68
C LEU A 49 5.44 -15.39 -5.22
N VAL A 50 4.65 -14.53 -5.86
CA VAL A 50 4.59 -14.39 -7.33
C VAL A 50 5.15 -13.03 -7.74
N ILE A 51 6.01 -13.03 -8.75
CA ILE A 51 6.43 -11.83 -9.48
C ILE A 51 5.84 -11.97 -10.87
N THR A 52 5.12 -10.95 -11.35
CA THR A 52 4.52 -11.01 -12.69
C THR A 52 4.64 -9.68 -13.41
N ASP A 53 4.91 -9.70 -14.71
CA ASP A 53 4.71 -8.52 -15.54
C ASP A 53 3.22 -8.17 -15.60
N ILE A 54 2.92 -6.89 -15.76
CA ILE A 54 1.57 -6.42 -16.06
C ILE A 54 1.30 -6.63 -17.54
N MET A 55 2.24 -6.29 -18.41
CA MET A 55 2.00 -6.18 -19.85
C MET A 55 2.32 -7.48 -20.59
N MET A 56 1.50 -8.51 -20.40
CA MET A 56 1.64 -9.78 -21.10
C MET A 56 0.58 -9.97 -22.20
N PRO A 57 0.91 -10.68 -23.31
CA PRO A 57 -0.05 -11.06 -24.33
C PRO A 57 -1.15 -11.97 -23.80
N GLN A 58 -2.35 -11.86 -24.39
CA GLN A 58 -3.55 -12.68 -24.12
C GLN A 58 -4.17 -12.43 -22.74
N ILE A 59 -3.41 -12.59 -21.66
CA ILE A 59 -3.83 -12.39 -20.28
C ILE A 59 -2.79 -11.51 -19.61
N ASP A 60 -3.20 -10.30 -19.27
CA ASP A 60 -2.36 -9.36 -18.53
C ASP A 60 -2.19 -9.76 -17.06
N GLY A 61 -1.26 -9.11 -16.37
CA GLY A 61 -0.96 -9.38 -14.96
C GLY A 61 -2.15 -9.12 -14.02
N TYR A 62 -3.05 -8.18 -14.35
CA TYR A 62 -4.23 -7.90 -13.53
C TYR A 62 -5.25 -9.03 -13.60
N GLN A 63 -5.52 -9.53 -14.81
CA GLN A 63 -6.38 -10.68 -15.03
C GLN A 63 -5.80 -11.95 -14.39
N PHE A 64 -4.47 -12.11 -14.44
CA PHE A 64 -3.79 -13.20 -13.75
C PHE A 64 -3.95 -13.09 -12.23
N LEU A 65 -3.74 -11.91 -11.65
CA LEU A 65 -3.97 -11.65 -10.23
C LEU A 65 -5.43 -11.91 -9.83
N GLN A 66 -6.40 -11.50 -10.64
CA GLN A 66 -7.81 -11.77 -10.38
C GLN A 66 -8.07 -13.28 -10.27
N LYS A 67 -7.55 -14.09 -11.20
CA LYS A 67 -7.65 -15.56 -11.13
C LYS A 67 -7.02 -16.12 -9.84
N LEU A 68 -5.89 -15.58 -9.40
CA LEU A 68 -5.28 -15.97 -8.11
C LEU A 68 -6.18 -15.65 -6.93
N ARG A 69 -6.89 -14.52 -6.94
CA ARG A 69 -7.78 -14.11 -5.85
C ARG A 69 -9.11 -14.87 -5.83
N GLU A 70 -9.54 -15.40 -6.97
CA GLU A 70 -10.71 -16.27 -7.08
C GLU A 70 -10.47 -17.68 -6.51
N ASP A 71 -9.22 -18.17 -6.52
CA ASP A 71 -8.85 -19.46 -5.93
C ASP A 71 -8.49 -19.31 -4.43
N PRO A 72 -9.21 -19.99 -3.51
CA PRO A 72 -8.91 -19.95 -2.07
C PRO A 72 -7.46 -20.31 -1.71
N ARG A 73 -6.79 -21.13 -2.53
CA ARG A 73 -5.39 -21.53 -2.30
C ARG A 73 -4.41 -20.36 -2.43
N PHE A 74 -4.70 -19.40 -3.30
CA PHE A 74 -3.79 -18.29 -3.63
C PHE A 74 -4.30 -16.92 -3.16
N LYS A 75 -5.44 -16.88 -2.47
CA LYS A 75 -6.06 -15.64 -1.99
C LYS A 75 -5.11 -14.75 -1.16
N ALA A 76 -4.24 -15.36 -0.37
CA ALA A 76 -3.24 -14.68 0.48
C ALA A 76 -1.79 -14.82 -0.05
N LEU A 77 -1.63 -15.21 -1.32
CA LEU A 77 -0.32 -15.30 -1.97
C LEU A 77 0.17 -13.90 -2.33
N PRO A 78 1.35 -13.46 -1.83
CA PRO A 78 1.90 -12.17 -2.17
C PRO A 78 2.21 -12.06 -3.66
N VAL A 79 1.84 -10.93 -4.28
CA VAL A 79 2.08 -10.65 -5.69
C VAL A 79 2.80 -9.32 -5.87
N VAL A 80 3.94 -9.36 -6.56
CA VAL A 80 4.73 -8.20 -6.98
C VAL A 80 4.53 -8.00 -8.47
N PHE A 81 4.14 -6.80 -8.88
CA PHE A 81 4.05 -6.44 -10.28
C PHE A 81 5.31 -5.76 -10.79
N LEU A 82 5.80 -6.21 -11.94
CA LEU A 82 6.74 -5.47 -12.78
C LEU A 82 5.92 -4.66 -13.81
N THR A 83 6.25 -3.39 -14.02
CA THR A 83 5.43 -2.51 -14.89
C THR A 83 6.28 -1.53 -15.69
N ALA A 84 5.89 -1.17 -16.90
CA ALA A 84 6.55 -0.09 -17.62
C ALA A 84 6.29 1.28 -16.96
N LYS A 85 7.31 2.15 -16.93
CA LYS A 85 7.18 3.52 -16.41
C LYS A 85 6.18 4.33 -17.25
N GLY A 86 5.20 4.96 -16.60
CA GLY A 86 4.33 5.98 -17.23
C GLY A 86 2.82 5.81 -17.00
N MET A 87 2.37 4.72 -16.41
CA MET A 87 0.94 4.45 -16.26
C MET A 87 0.48 4.80 -14.85
N THR A 88 0.16 6.09 -14.66
CA THR A 88 -0.31 6.61 -13.36
C THR A 88 -1.68 6.01 -12.97
N THR A 89 -2.45 5.55 -13.95
CA THR A 89 -3.73 4.84 -13.78
C THR A 89 -3.52 3.40 -13.28
N ASP A 90 -2.47 2.72 -13.75
CA ASP A 90 -2.12 1.33 -13.41
C ASP A 90 -1.80 1.14 -11.93
N ARG A 91 -1.16 2.14 -11.29
CA ARG A 91 -0.84 2.03 -9.86
C ARG A 91 -2.08 2.06 -8.97
N ILE A 92 -3.08 2.88 -9.32
CA ILE A 92 -4.33 2.96 -8.53
C ILE A 92 -5.16 1.70 -8.74
N GLN A 93 -5.37 1.28 -10.00
CA GLN A 93 -6.05 0.02 -10.31
C GLN A 93 -5.36 -1.16 -9.66
N GLY A 94 -4.03 -1.11 -9.64
CA GLY A 94 -3.24 -2.17 -9.09
C GLY A 94 -3.31 -2.35 -7.57
N TYR A 95 -3.24 -1.26 -6.80
CA TYR A 95 -3.48 -1.38 -5.36
C TYR A 95 -4.93 -1.78 -5.07
N GLN A 96 -5.89 -1.33 -5.88
CA GLN A 96 -7.29 -1.78 -5.80
C GLN A 96 -7.47 -3.25 -6.16
N ALA A 97 -6.64 -3.79 -7.07
CA ALA A 97 -6.66 -5.19 -7.48
C ALA A 97 -6.06 -6.15 -6.42
N GLY A 98 -5.44 -5.61 -5.37
CA GLY A 98 -4.95 -6.41 -4.24
C GLY A 98 -3.60 -7.08 -4.48
N CYS A 99 -2.70 -6.41 -5.22
CA CYS A 99 -1.28 -6.77 -5.19
C CYS A 99 -0.59 -6.16 -3.96
N ASP A 100 0.58 -6.69 -3.63
CA ASP A 100 1.33 -6.34 -2.43
C ASP A 100 2.43 -5.30 -2.71
N ALA A 101 3.02 -5.33 -3.91
CA ALA A 101 4.00 -4.34 -4.35
C ALA A 101 4.01 -4.12 -5.88
N TYR A 102 4.53 -2.95 -6.28
CA TYR A 102 4.75 -2.54 -7.66
C TYR A 102 6.18 -2.06 -7.86
N LEU A 103 6.83 -2.50 -8.92
CA LEU A 103 8.17 -2.09 -9.30
C LEU A 103 8.21 -1.69 -10.78
N SER A 104 8.64 -0.46 -11.07
CA SER A 104 8.64 0.06 -12.43
C SER A 104 9.94 -0.25 -13.17
N LYS A 105 9.84 -0.81 -14.38
CA LYS A 105 10.91 -1.02 -15.35
C LYS A 105 11.38 0.33 -15.95
N PRO A 106 12.71 0.56 -16.09
CA PRO A 106 13.80 -0.26 -15.54
C PRO A 106 13.91 -0.09 -14.02
N PHE A 107 14.28 -1.17 -13.33
CA PHE A 107 14.43 -1.22 -11.86
C PHE A 107 15.82 -1.72 -11.47
N ASP A 108 16.17 -1.46 -10.21
CA ASP A 108 17.37 -2.04 -9.58
C ASP A 108 17.05 -3.46 -9.08
N PRO A 109 17.81 -4.50 -9.46
CA PRO A 109 17.63 -5.85 -8.93
C PRO A 109 17.71 -5.92 -7.39
N GLU A 110 18.53 -5.09 -6.75
CA GLU A 110 18.60 -5.01 -5.28
C GLU A 110 17.28 -4.52 -4.68
N GLU A 111 16.60 -3.59 -5.35
CA GLU A 111 15.27 -3.10 -4.94
C GLU A 111 14.22 -4.22 -5.02
N LEU A 112 14.27 -5.05 -6.06
CA LEU A 112 13.37 -6.20 -6.19
C LEU A 112 13.58 -7.21 -5.06
N VAL A 113 14.83 -7.55 -4.74
CA VAL A 113 15.15 -8.47 -3.64
C VAL A 113 14.64 -7.93 -2.32
N ALA A 114 14.90 -6.65 -2.01
CA ALA A 114 14.44 -6.04 -0.77
C ALA A 114 12.90 -6.07 -0.63
N ILE A 115 12.17 -5.86 -1.73
CA ILE A 115 10.70 -5.98 -1.74
C ILE A 115 10.27 -7.43 -1.45
N VAL A 116 10.90 -8.40 -2.11
CA VAL A 116 10.59 -9.82 -1.96
C VAL A 116 10.83 -10.29 -0.53
N GLU A 117 12.00 -9.97 0.05
CA GLU A 117 12.34 -10.31 1.43
C GLU A 117 11.33 -9.72 2.41
N ASN A 118 10.99 -8.44 2.26
CA ASN A 118 10.04 -7.77 3.14
C ASN A 118 8.65 -8.42 3.13
N LEU A 119 8.16 -8.81 1.96
CA LEU A 119 6.87 -9.48 1.83
C LEU A 119 6.87 -10.88 2.44
N LEU A 120 7.96 -11.63 2.26
CA LEU A 120 8.12 -12.96 2.84
C LEU A 120 8.21 -12.90 4.37
N GLU A 121 8.97 -11.96 4.93
CA GLU A 121 9.07 -11.75 6.38
C GLU A 121 7.73 -11.43 7.01
N ARG A 122 6.98 -10.48 6.44
CA ARG A 122 5.64 -10.10 6.92
C ARG A 122 4.69 -11.30 6.94
N ARG A 123 4.80 -12.18 5.95
CA ARG A 123 3.98 -13.39 5.86
C ARG A 123 4.32 -14.40 6.94
N ILE A 124 5.61 -14.55 7.30
CA ILE A 124 6.04 -15.39 8.42
C ILE A 124 5.47 -14.85 9.74
N VAL A 125 5.62 -13.54 9.98
CA VAL A 125 5.10 -12.90 11.20
C VAL A 125 3.58 -13.03 11.31
N ALA A 126 2.84 -12.87 10.21
CA ALA A 126 1.38 -13.04 10.19
C ALA A 126 0.93 -14.51 10.35
N LYS A 127 1.79 -15.47 10.00
CA LYS A 127 1.49 -16.91 10.06
C LYS A 127 1.90 -17.56 11.38
N SER A 128 2.82 -16.95 12.14
CA SER A 128 3.06 -17.28 13.54
C SER A 128 1.94 -16.65 14.37
N PRO A 129 0.89 -17.39 14.76
CA PRO A 129 -0.01 -16.86 15.76
C PRO A 129 0.84 -16.74 17.01
N ASN A 130 0.84 -15.57 17.62
CA ASN A 130 1.43 -15.40 18.93
C ASN A 130 0.76 -16.40 19.88
N GLU A 131 1.43 -17.52 20.13
CA GLU A 131 1.18 -18.36 21.28
C GLU A 131 1.41 -17.47 22.50
N GLY A 132 0.34 -17.16 23.24
CA GLY A 132 0.43 -17.04 24.69
C GLY A 132 0.46 -15.68 25.38
N GLU A 133 0.96 -14.56 24.81
CA GLU A 133 1.31 -13.42 25.71
C GLU A 133 0.67 -12.03 25.48
N ASN A 134 -0.15 -11.76 24.44
CA ASN A 134 -0.69 -10.40 24.25
C ASN A 134 -2.22 -10.26 24.36
N THR A 135 -2.97 -11.34 24.61
CA THR A 135 -4.43 -11.24 24.83
C THR A 135 -4.78 -10.57 26.15
N SER A 136 -3.94 -10.74 27.18
CA SER A 136 -4.08 -10.00 28.43
C SER A 136 -3.94 -8.50 28.19
N ASP A 137 -2.96 -8.06 27.42
CA ASP A 137 -2.70 -6.63 27.23
C ASP A 137 -3.76 -5.95 26.37
N ILE A 138 -4.25 -6.60 25.31
CA ILE A 138 -5.33 -6.03 24.48
C ILE A 138 -6.66 -6.00 25.24
N ALA A 139 -6.98 -7.05 26.01
CA ALA A 139 -8.19 -7.07 26.83
C ALA A 139 -8.12 -6.07 27.99
N VAL A 140 -6.93 -5.92 28.60
CA VAL A 140 -6.67 -4.95 29.68
C VAL A 140 -6.69 -3.51 29.13
N LEU A 141 -6.15 -3.25 27.94
CA LEU A 141 -6.30 -1.94 27.29
C LEU A 141 -7.76 -1.67 26.93
N ALA A 142 -8.49 -2.65 26.40
CA ALA A 142 -9.90 -2.50 26.07
C ALA A 142 -10.75 -2.23 27.32
N SER A 143 -10.47 -2.89 28.45
CA SER A 143 -11.15 -2.63 29.72
C SER A 143 -10.78 -1.27 30.29
N GLN A 144 -9.51 -0.85 30.22
CA GLN A 144 -9.08 0.50 30.64
C GLN A 144 -9.76 1.58 29.79
N ILE A 145 -9.88 1.38 28.47
CA ILE A 145 -10.61 2.29 27.59
C ILE A 145 -12.09 2.37 27.99
N ALA A 146 -12.72 1.23 28.29
CA ALA A 146 -14.12 1.20 28.72
C ALA A 146 -14.33 1.91 30.07
N GLU A 147 -13.40 1.73 31.01
CA GLU A 147 -13.42 2.34 32.34
C GLU A 147 -13.19 3.85 32.28
N ILE A 148 -12.25 4.31 31.45
CA ILE A 148 -12.05 5.74 31.13
C ILE A 148 -13.30 6.32 30.47
N LYS A 149 -13.94 5.59 29.55
CA LYS A 149 -15.18 6.01 28.88
C LYS A 149 -16.34 6.14 29.87
N ALA A 150 -16.46 5.21 30.82
CA ALA A 150 -17.45 5.26 31.89
C ALA A 150 -17.19 6.42 32.86
N MET A 151 -15.93 6.67 33.24
CA MET A 151 -15.54 7.82 34.09
C MET A 151 -15.82 9.17 33.41
N LEU A 152 -15.65 9.25 32.08
CA LEU A 152 -15.96 10.44 31.29
C LEU A 152 -17.48 10.67 31.14
N MET A 153 -18.27 9.59 31.07
CA MET A 153 -19.74 9.66 30.95
C MET A 153 -20.46 9.96 32.28
N GLY A 154 -19.78 9.81 33.43
CA GLY A 154 -20.33 10.05 34.77
C GLY A 154 -20.28 11.50 35.27
N LYS A 155 -19.66 12.44 34.55
CA LYS A 155 -19.68 13.87 34.89
C LYS A 155 -20.72 14.60 34.06
N ASN A 156 -21.87 14.81 34.70
CA ASN A 156 -23.03 15.64 34.34
C ASN A 156 -22.96 16.50 33.07
N THR A 157 -24.02 16.32 32.27
CA THR A 157 -24.70 17.30 31.42
C THR A 157 -24.36 18.76 31.71
N ILE A 158 -23.59 19.36 30.81
CA ILE A 158 -23.68 20.79 30.50
C ILE A 158 -23.91 20.85 28.99
N ALA A 159 -25.02 21.47 28.58
CA ALA A 159 -25.28 21.78 27.19
C ALA A 159 -24.08 22.54 26.61
N GLN A 160 -23.30 21.92 25.75
CA GLN A 160 -22.13 22.52 25.11
C GLN A 160 -22.21 22.26 23.60
N THR A 161 -22.44 23.35 22.86
CA THR A 161 -21.96 23.49 21.49
C THR A 161 -20.52 22.98 21.40
N PRO A 162 -20.17 22.10 20.44
CA PRO A 162 -18.86 21.50 20.39
C PRO A 162 -17.81 22.57 20.09
N SER A 163 -16.92 22.81 21.06
CA SER A 163 -15.67 23.55 20.91
C SER A 163 -14.54 22.60 20.45
N PRO A 164 -13.50 23.12 19.80
CA PRO A 164 -12.87 22.46 18.65
C PRO A 164 -11.84 21.39 19.04
N ILE A 165 -11.88 20.30 18.28
CA ILE A 165 -10.82 19.30 18.23
C ILE A 165 -9.53 20.03 17.79
N LYS A 166 -8.49 20.01 18.63
CA LYS A 166 -7.16 20.50 18.23
C LYS A 166 -6.60 19.53 17.19
N ILE A 167 -6.60 19.96 15.94
CA ILE A 167 -6.00 19.25 14.82
C ILE A 167 -4.51 19.58 14.82
N ASP A 168 -3.64 18.59 15.04
CA ASP A 168 -2.20 18.77 14.93
C ASP A 168 -1.79 18.87 13.45
N LEU A 169 -1.72 20.12 12.98
CA LEU A 169 -1.19 20.49 11.68
C LEU A 169 0.32 20.70 11.77
N THR A 170 1.05 20.19 10.78
CA THR A 170 2.46 20.55 10.63
C THR A 170 2.58 22.05 10.34
N PRO A 171 3.72 22.71 10.64
CA PRO A 171 3.89 24.14 10.35
C PRO A 171 3.63 24.51 8.88
N ARG A 172 3.92 23.57 7.96
CA ARG A 172 3.65 23.73 6.52
C ARG A 172 2.17 23.60 6.19
N GLU A 173 1.45 22.67 6.80
CA GLU A 173 0.00 22.55 6.63
C GLU A 173 -0.72 23.77 7.21
N GLN A 174 -0.28 24.29 8.36
CA GLN A 174 -0.82 25.53 8.93
C GLN A 174 -0.59 26.72 8.01
N SER A 175 0.60 26.87 7.45
CA SER A 175 0.91 27.94 6.49
C SER A 175 0.01 27.88 5.25
N VAL A 176 -0.24 26.67 4.74
CA VAL A 176 -1.14 26.46 3.60
C VAL A 176 -2.59 26.77 4.00
N LEU A 177 -3.04 26.34 5.18
CA LEU A 177 -4.38 26.61 5.68
C LEU A 177 -4.65 28.12 5.82
N ASP A 178 -3.70 28.87 6.37
CA ASP A 178 -3.81 30.33 6.54
C ASP A 178 -3.97 31.06 5.20
N LEU A 179 -3.22 30.63 4.18
CA LEU A 179 -3.31 31.21 2.83
C LEU A 179 -4.59 30.76 2.11
N VAL A 180 -5.06 29.55 2.39
CA VAL A 180 -6.35 29.04 1.90
C VAL A 180 -7.50 29.87 2.48
N ALA A 181 -7.45 30.16 3.78
CA ALA A 181 -8.42 30.97 4.51
C ALA A 181 -8.48 32.43 4.04
N ARG A 182 -7.35 32.97 3.54
CA ARG A 182 -7.29 34.28 2.86
C ARG A 182 -7.84 34.27 1.42
N GLY A 183 -8.24 33.11 0.90
CA GLY A 183 -8.84 32.99 -0.43
C GLY A 183 -7.85 32.85 -1.59
N LEU A 184 -6.54 32.66 -1.34
CA LEU A 184 -5.55 32.58 -2.41
C LEU A 184 -5.68 31.28 -3.24
N MET A 185 -5.60 31.38 -4.56
CA MET A 185 -5.59 30.21 -5.44
C MET A 185 -4.32 29.37 -5.27
N ASN A 186 -4.36 28.08 -5.59
CA ASN A 186 -3.21 27.17 -5.45
C ASN A 186 -1.94 27.68 -6.16
N LYS A 187 -2.10 28.39 -7.28
CA LYS A 187 -1.01 29.03 -8.03
C LYS A 187 -0.36 30.19 -7.28
N GLU A 188 -1.14 30.94 -6.50
CA GLU A 188 -0.67 32.08 -5.69
C GLU A 188 0.02 31.57 -4.42
N ILE A 189 -0.59 30.57 -3.75
CA ILE A 189 0.01 29.88 -2.60
C ILE A 189 1.36 29.25 -2.98
N ALA A 190 1.45 28.64 -4.16
CA ALA A 190 2.69 28.05 -4.67
C ALA A 190 3.79 29.11 -4.82
N ARG A 191 3.44 30.31 -5.30
CA ARG A 191 4.36 31.43 -5.44
C ARG A 191 4.81 31.98 -4.08
N ASP A 192 3.89 32.12 -3.13
CA ASP A 192 4.18 32.67 -1.80
C ASP A 192 5.02 31.73 -0.93
N LEU A 193 4.79 30.41 -1.04
CA LEU A 193 5.53 29.40 -0.28
C LEU A 193 6.78 28.89 -1.01
N ASN A 194 7.11 29.47 -2.17
CA ASN A 194 8.20 29.05 -3.07
C ASN A 194 8.19 27.53 -3.32
N THR A 195 7.04 27.01 -3.73
CA THR A 195 6.82 25.58 -3.97
C THR A 195 6.01 25.34 -5.24
N SER A 196 5.84 24.09 -5.65
CA SER A 196 5.05 23.74 -6.83
C SER A 196 3.55 23.70 -6.52
N VAL A 197 2.71 23.98 -7.52
CA VAL A 197 1.24 23.87 -7.40
C VAL A 197 0.82 22.47 -6.94
N ARG A 198 1.49 21.42 -7.45
CA ARG A 198 1.27 20.02 -7.04
C ARG A 198 1.54 19.78 -5.55
N ASN A 199 2.55 20.44 -4.98
CA ASN A 199 2.82 20.34 -3.55
C ASN A 199 1.76 21.06 -2.72
N VAL A 200 1.25 22.21 -3.18
CA VAL A 200 0.12 22.90 -2.53
C VAL A 200 -1.12 22.01 -2.53
N GLU A 201 -1.47 21.40 -3.66
CA GLU A 201 -2.59 20.46 -3.77
C GLU A 201 -2.48 19.28 -2.80
N LYS A 202 -1.26 18.74 -2.63
CA LYS A 202 -0.97 17.70 -1.65
C LYS A 202 -1.23 18.16 -0.21
N TYR A 203 -0.84 19.38 0.15
CA TYR A 203 -1.13 19.93 1.49
C TYR A 203 -2.62 20.20 1.69
N VAL A 204 -3.32 20.74 0.69
CA VAL A 204 -4.78 20.97 0.75
C VAL A 204 -5.54 19.66 0.92
N SER A 205 -5.14 18.60 0.20
CA SER A 205 -5.74 17.26 0.36
C SER A 205 -5.52 16.70 1.77
N ARG A 206 -4.33 16.87 2.36
CA ARG A 206 -4.07 16.48 3.75
C ARG A 206 -4.89 17.29 4.76
N LEU A 207 -5.10 18.58 4.49
CA LEU A 207 -5.96 19.42 5.31
C LEU A 207 -7.40 18.90 5.31
N PHE A 208 -7.96 18.50 4.16
CA PHE A 208 -9.29 17.85 4.08
C PHE A 208 -9.36 16.59 4.95
N THR A 209 -8.38 15.69 4.82
CA THR A 209 -8.35 14.45 5.62
C THR A 209 -8.23 14.72 7.13
N LYS A 210 -7.41 15.69 7.54
CA LYS A 210 -7.17 16.00 8.95
C LYS A 210 -8.30 16.80 9.60
N THR A 211 -9.00 17.62 8.83
CA THR A 211 -10.12 18.46 9.30
C THR A 211 -11.48 17.79 9.12
N GLY A 212 -11.55 16.66 8.40
CA GLY A 212 -12.80 16.00 8.06
C GLY A 212 -13.68 16.81 7.10
N THR A 213 -13.10 17.77 6.39
CA THR A 213 -13.81 18.64 5.44
C THR A 213 -13.63 18.14 4.01
N ASN A 214 -14.61 18.38 3.15
CA ASN A 214 -14.61 17.89 1.76
C ASN A 214 -14.46 19.01 0.73
N SER A 215 -14.55 20.27 1.17
CA SER A 215 -14.49 21.41 0.27
C SER A 215 -13.61 22.52 0.84
N ARG A 216 -12.97 23.26 -0.06
CA ARG A 216 -12.17 24.43 0.30
C ARG A 216 -12.99 25.48 1.06
N THR A 217 -14.28 25.59 0.75
CA THR A 217 -15.23 26.45 1.46
C THR A 217 -15.53 25.98 2.89
N GLU A 218 -15.42 24.67 3.17
CA GLU A 218 -15.55 24.12 4.52
C GLU A 218 -14.27 24.29 5.34
N LEU A 219 -13.08 24.30 4.72
CA LEU A 219 -11.81 24.56 5.43
C LEU A 219 -11.72 25.96 6.05
N VAL A 220 -12.54 26.90 5.56
CA VAL A 220 -12.49 28.33 5.93
C VAL A 220 -13.67 28.72 6.83
N ARG A 221 -14.60 27.79 7.09
CA ARG A 221 -15.76 27.97 7.97
C ARG A 221 -15.44 27.56 9.40
#